data_AF-A0A8S9PGV8-F1
#
_entry.id   AF-A0A8S9PGV8-F1
#
_cell.length_a   1.000
_cell.length_b   1.000
_cell.length_c   1.000
_cell.angle_alpha   90.00
_cell.angle_beta   90.00
_cell.angle_gamma   90.00
#
_symmetry.space_group_name_H-M   'P 1'
#
loop_
_entity.id
_entity.type
_entity.pdbx_description
1 polymer ?
#
loop_
_entity_poly.entity_id
_entity_poly.type
_entity_poly.pdbx_seq_one_letter_code
_entity_poly.pdbx_strand_id
1 'polypeptide(L)'
;MVLSFHVRSNSFPSRQHPQAAHVDEQLNRLRSSQTASSSSSSSICQILSNLHDLHDSLDKMFRLSISQQTLSQDQVEMILD
;
A
#
# COMPACT_ATOMS: atom_id res chain seq x y z
N MET A 1 -8.07 21.94 -43.89
CA MET A 1 -7.11 21.01 -43.26
C MET A 1 -7.45 20.99 -41.78
N VAL A 2 -8.19 19.98 -41.33
CA VAL A 2 -8.68 19.91 -39.94
C VAL A 2 -7.52 19.45 -39.07
N LEU A 3 -7.10 20.28 -38.11
CA LEU A 3 -6.10 19.93 -37.12
C LEU A 3 -6.77 19.00 -36.12
N SER A 4 -6.55 17.70 -36.27
CA SER A 4 -6.92 16.68 -35.29
C SER A 4 -6.13 16.90 -34.01
N PHE A 5 -6.68 17.66 -33.07
CA PHE A 5 -6.12 17.80 -31.73
C PHE A 5 -6.33 16.50 -30.95
N HIS A 6 -5.34 15.61 -31.00
CA HIS A 6 -5.27 14.48 -30.07
C HIS A 6 -4.97 15.02 -28.67
N VAL A 7 -6.02 15.23 -27.88
CA VAL A 7 -5.91 15.43 -26.44
C VAL A 7 -5.40 14.12 -25.85
N ARG A 8 -4.08 14.01 -25.69
CA ARG A 8 -3.47 12.95 -24.87
C ARG A 8 -3.91 13.20 -23.43
N SER A 9 -4.66 12.26 -22.88
CA SER A 9 -5.01 12.27 -21.46
C SER A 9 -3.70 12.21 -20.65
N ASN A 10 -3.40 13.29 -19.93
CA ASN A 10 -2.30 13.30 -18.98
C ASN A 10 -2.81 12.60 -17.72
N SER A 11 -2.45 11.34 -17.52
CA SER A 11 -2.65 10.68 -16.24
C SER A 11 -1.81 11.41 -15.20
N PHE A 12 -2.49 12.04 -14.24
CA PHE A 12 -1.84 12.62 -13.07
C PHE A 12 -1.04 11.50 -12.38
N PRO A 13 0.18 11.77 -11.85
CA PRO A 13 0.90 10.76 -11.09
C PRO A 13 -0.02 10.26 -9.98
N SER A 14 -0.35 8.97 -10.00
CA SER A 14 -1.12 8.34 -8.93
C SER A 14 -0.38 8.62 -7.63
N ARG A 15 -1.00 9.41 -6.75
CA ARG A 15 -0.48 9.64 -5.41
C ARG A 15 -0.28 8.26 -4.77
N GLN A 16 0.91 8.02 -4.21
CA GLN A 16 1.14 6.78 -3.47
C GLN A 16 0.03 6.64 -2.43
N HIS A 17 -0.64 5.48 -2.43
CA HIS A 17 -1.75 5.22 -1.53
C HIS A 17 -1.27 5.44 -0.09
N PRO A 18 -2.03 6.14 0.77
CA PRO A 18 -1.60 6.47 2.14
C PRO A 18 -1.20 5.21 2.94
N GLN A 19 -1.78 4.06 2.60
CA GLN A 19 -1.43 2.78 3.20
C GLN A 19 -0.06 2.24 2.75
N ALA A 20 0.38 2.56 1.53
CA ALA A 20 1.73 2.19 1.07
C ALA A 20 2.81 2.99 1.82
N ALA A 21 2.55 4.28 2.10
CA ALA A 21 3.45 5.10 2.92
C ALA A 21 3.57 4.56 4.37
N HIS A 22 2.46 4.08 4.95
CA HIS A 22 2.46 3.46 6.28
C HIS A 22 3.33 2.19 6.34
N VAL A 23 3.22 1.32 5.33
CA VAL A 23 4.03 0.09 5.21
C VAL A 23 5.52 0.41 5.07
N ASP A 24 5.85 1.44 4.28
CA ASP A 24 7.24 1.87 4.08
C ASP A 24 7.88 2.36 5.40
N GLU A 25 7.12 3.13 6.19
CA GLU A 25 7.59 3.57 7.50
C GLU A 25 7.79 2.41 8.48
N GLN A 26 6.89 1.41 8.49
CA GLN A 26 7.07 0.20 9.29
C GLN A 26 8.33 -0.57 8.88
N LEU A 27 8.62 -0.69 7.59
CA LEU A 27 9.85 -1.30 7.08
C LEU A 27 11.11 -0.54 7.49
N ASN A 28 11.08 0.80 7.40
CA ASN A 28 12.20 1.63 7.79
C ASN A 28 12.49 1.52 9.30
N ARG A 29 11.45 1.46 10.13
CA ARG A 29 11.57 1.19 11.57
C ARG A 29 12.19 -0.18 11.84
N LEU A 30 11.74 -1.21 11.13
CA LEU A 30 12.25 -2.58 11.29
C LEU A 30 13.73 -2.70 10.94
N ARG A 31 14.14 -2.06 9.84
CA ARG A 31 15.54 -1.97 9.42
C ARG A 31 16.41 -1.27 10.47
N SER A 32 15.89 -0.18 11.05
CA SER A 32 16.58 0.58 12.10
C SER A 32 16.70 -0.21 13.41
N SER A 33 15.67 -0.99 13.77
CA SER A 33 15.72 -1.88 14.93
C SER A 33 16.77 -2.98 14.74
N GLN A 34 16.86 -3.57 13.55
CA GLN A 34 17.82 -4.65 13.27
C GLN A 34 19.28 -4.19 13.35
N THR A 35 19.61 -2.97 12.91
CA THR A 35 20.97 -2.41 13.05
C THR A 35 21.36 -2.07 14.48
N ALA A 36 20.37 -1.85 15.37
CA ALA A 36 20.61 -1.60 16.79
C ALA A 36 20.61 -2.87 17.66
N SER A 37 20.21 -4.01 17.10
CA SER A 37 20.06 -5.28 17.82
C SER A 37 21.42 -5.96 18.11
N SER A 38 22.06 -5.57 19.20
CA SER A 38 23.09 -6.38 19.86
C SER A 38 22.45 -7.60 20.54
N SER A 39 22.50 -8.77 19.89
CA SER A 39 22.27 -10.17 20.33
C SER A 39 21.53 -10.47 21.65
N SER A 40 20.46 -9.75 21.97
CA SER A 40 19.67 -9.93 23.19
C SER A 40 18.28 -10.47 22.84
N SER A 41 17.80 -11.50 23.55
CA SER A 41 16.49 -12.13 23.26
C SER A 41 15.32 -11.16 23.25
N SER A 42 15.36 -10.10 24.08
CA SER A 42 14.35 -9.03 24.07
C SER A 42 14.28 -8.30 22.72
N SER A 43 15.42 -8.11 22.06
CA SER A 43 15.48 -7.48 20.74
C SER A 43 14.93 -8.38 19.64
N ILE A 44 15.06 -9.71 19.80
CA ILE A 44 14.46 -10.68 18.87
C ILE A 44 12.93 -10.65 18.99
N CYS A 45 12.39 -10.63 20.21
CA CYS A 45 10.95 -10.48 20.43
C CYS A 45 10.41 -9.21 19.79
N GLN A 46 11.12 -8.08 19.93
CA GLN A 46 10.71 -6.81 19.32
C GLN A 46 10.69 -6.86 17.79
N ILE A 47 11.68 -7.52 17.16
CA ILE A 47 11.71 -7.70 15.69
C ILE A 47 10.51 -8.55 15.25
N LEU A 48 10.23 -9.64 15.95
CA LEU A 48 9.10 -10.52 15.63
C LEU A 48 7.76 -9.80 15.78
N SER A 49 7.57 -8.99 16.83
CA SER A 49 6.39 -8.15 16.98
C SER A 49 6.26 -7.15 15.82
N ASN A 50 7.34 -6.44 15.47
CA ASN A 50 7.32 -5.49 14.37
C ASN A 50 7.01 -6.15 13.01
N LEU A 51 7.47 -7.40 12.78
CA LEU A 51 7.12 -8.17 11.58
C LEU A 51 5.65 -8.55 11.56
N HIS A 52 5.09 -8.92 12.70
CA HIS A 52 3.66 -9.24 12.81
C HIS A 52 2.80 -8.01 12.51
N ASP A 53 3.16 -6.85 13.06
CA ASP A 53 2.45 -5.59 12.78
C ASP A 53 2.53 -5.18 11.30
N LEU A 54 3.67 -5.43 10.64
CA LEU A 54 3.83 -5.21 9.21
C LEU A 54 2.90 -6.13 8.39
N HIS A 55 2.84 -7.42 8.77
CA HIS A 55 1.98 -8.39 8.13
C HIS A 55 0.50 -8.01 8.24
N ASP A 56 0.04 -7.59 9.42
CA ASP A 56 -1.35 -7.12 9.62
C ASP A 56 -1.67 -5.88 8.76
N SER A 57 -0.74 -4.91 8.69
CA SER A 57 -0.91 -3.73 7.84
C SER A 57 -1.02 -4.09 6.35
N LEU A 58 -0.25 -5.06 5.88
CA LEU A 58 -0.32 -5.57 4.51
C LEU A 58 -1.63 -6.32 4.24
N ASP A 59 -2.07 -7.18 5.16
CA ASP A 59 -3.36 -7.89 5.06
C ASP A 59 -4.51 -6.89 4.95
N LYS A 60 -4.52 -5.87 5.81
CA LYS A 60 -5.50 -4.78 5.74
C LYS A 60 -5.45 -4.01 4.42
N MET A 61 -4.27 -3.85 3.82
CA MET A 61 -4.11 -3.19 2.52
C MET A 61 -4.66 -4.05 1.38
N PHE A 62 -4.42 -5.35 1.43
CA PHE A 62 -4.97 -6.30 0.48
C PHE A 62 -6.49 -6.35 0.58
N ARG A 63 -7.03 -6.43 1.80
CA ARG A 63 -8.47 -6.43 2.06
C ARG A 63 -9.15 -5.15 1.60
N LEU A 64 -8.54 -3.97 1.85
CA LEU A 64 -9.06 -2.70 1.35
C LEU A 64 -9.00 -2.63 -0.17
N SER A 65 -7.92 -3.08 -0.79
CA SER A 65 -7.78 -3.10 -2.26
C SER A 65 -8.78 -4.05 -2.92
N ILE A 66 -9.04 -5.21 -2.31
CA ILE A 66 -10.06 -6.16 -2.77
C ILE A 66 -11.46 -5.56 -2.59
N SER A 67 -11.76 -4.99 -1.41
CA SER A 67 -13.07 -4.36 -1.16
C SER A 67 -13.33 -3.18 -2.10
N GLN A 68 -12.33 -2.35 -2.38
CA GLN A 68 -12.45 -1.24 -3.33
C GLN A 68 -12.63 -1.74 -4.77
N GLN A 69 -12.01 -2.85 -5.15
CA GLN A 69 -12.23 -3.47 -6.46
C GLN A 69 -13.65 -4.03 -6.60
N THR A 70 -14.16 -4.75 -5.60
CA THR A 70 -15.54 -5.25 -5.62
C THR A 70 -16.55 -4.10 -5.74
N LEU A 71 -16.40 -3.05 -4.92
CA LEU A 71 -17.27 -1.86 -5.01
C LEU A 71 -17.15 -1.13 -6.35
N SER A 72 -15.94 -1.07 -6.93
CA SER A 72 -15.75 -0.45 -8.25
C SER A 72 -16.36 -1.31 -9.37
N GLN A 73 -16.33 -2.64 -9.23
CA GLN A 73 -16.90 -3.57 -10.20
C GLN A 73 -18.44 -3.50 -10.20
N ASP A 74 -19.09 -3.50 -9.02
CA ASP A 74 -20.54 -3.30 -8.89
C ASP A 74 -21.00 -1.95 -9.49
N GLN A 75 -20.23 -0.88 -9.27
CA GLN A 75 -20.52 0.44 -9.83
C GLN A 75 -20.38 0.47 -11.36
N VAL A 76 -19.46 -0.32 -11.93
CA VAL A 76 -19.30 -0.41 -13.39
C VAL A 76 -20.44 -1.20 -14.03
N GLU A 77 -20.91 -2.28 -13.40
CA GLU A 77 -22.08 -3.03 -13.89
C GLU A 77 -23.38 -2.20 -13.80
N MET A 78 -23.57 -1.40 -12.75
CA MET A 78 -24.76 -0.54 -12.60
C MET A 78 -24.82 0.61 -13.64
N ILE A 79 -23.70 1.01 -14.25
CA ILE A 79 -23.67 2.05 -15.29
C ILE A 79 -23.97 1.45 -16.69
N LEU A 80 -23.96 0.12 -16.81
CA LEU A 80 -24.17 -0.60 -18.08
C LEU A 80 -25.60 -1.14 -18.25
N ASP A 81 -26.46 -0.98 -17.25
CA ASP A 81 -27.93 -1.14 -17.31
C ASP A 81 -28.62 0.24 -17.42
#